data_AF-A0A1G4J5Y5-F1
#
_entry.id   AF-A0A1G4J5Y5-F1
#
_cell.length_a   1.000
_cell.length_b   1.000
_cell.length_c   1.000
_cell.angle_alpha   90.00
_cell.angle_beta   90.00
_cell.angle_gamma   90.00
#
_symmetry.space_group_name_H-M   'P 1'
#
loop_
_entity.id
_entity.type
_entity.pdbx_description
1 polymer ?
#
loop_
_entity_poly.entity_id
_entity_poly.type
_entity_poly.pdbx_seq_one_letter_code
_entity_poly.pdbx_strand_id
1 'polypeptide(L)'
;MRTKFGTLFYRTYRRSSVGPKFKSLAEIKQYVATPQWSIGEFMEQDKNVQELPSLEMVERLLKLSGLPLQDAESLRSKLGHQLMFLNKLLTLDVKEDTDPKNARILPRYSRSLEFEDLDNAVKTQVQDQTLGEKSGSWESVKLAHENRDGFYVLRETLMKRK
;
A
#
# COMPACT_ATOMS: atom_id res chain seq x y z
N MET A 1 -49.96 4.01 -22.39
CA MET A 1 -49.23 3.92 -21.12
C MET A 1 -48.33 2.69 -21.16
N ARG A 2 -47.01 2.86 -21.25
CA ARG A 2 -46.03 1.75 -21.19
C ARG A 2 -45.18 1.94 -19.94
N THR A 3 -45.47 1.15 -18.91
CA THR A 3 -44.67 1.10 -17.68
C THR A 3 -43.37 0.37 -17.97
N LYS A 4 -42.24 1.08 -17.91
CA LYS A 4 -40.89 0.49 -17.95
C LYS A 4 -40.65 -0.18 -16.60
N PHE A 5 -40.61 -1.52 -16.58
CA PHE A 5 -40.09 -2.27 -15.43
C PHE A 5 -38.58 -2.07 -15.38
N GLY A 6 -38.11 -1.26 -14.44
CA GLY A 6 -36.69 -1.18 -14.10
C GLY A 6 -36.29 -2.44 -13.35
N THR A 7 -35.44 -3.27 -13.97
CA THR A 7 -34.74 -4.36 -13.29
C THR A 7 -33.77 -3.75 -12.29
N LEU A 8 -34.13 -3.78 -11.01
CA LEU A 8 -33.22 -3.48 -9.91
C LEU A 8 -32.19 -4.62 -9.81
N PHE A 9 -30.99 -4.37 -10.34
CA PHE A 9 -29.84 -5.24 -10.10
C PHE A 9 -29.38 -5.06 -8.65
N TYR A 10 -29.81 -5.95 -7.76
CA TYR A 10 -29.25 -6.03 -6.42
C TYR A 10 -27.83 -6.58 -6.48
N ARG A 11 -26.85 -5.71 -6.24
CA ARG A 11 -25.43 -6.04 -6.21
C ARG A 11 -25.12 -6.79 -4.91
N THR A 12 -24.66 -8.03 -5.01
CA THR A 12 -24.40 -8.89 -3.85
C THR A 12 -22.95 -8.81 -3.40
N TYR A 13 -22.71 -8.22 -2.23
CA TYR A 13 -21.40 -8.24 -1.58
C TYR A 13 -21.15 -9.63 -0.98
N ARG A 14 -20.17 -10.39 -1.48
CA ARG A 14 -19.77 -11.65 -0.83
C ARG A 14 -19.11 -11.36 0.51
N ARG A 15 -19.77 -11.78 1.60
CA ARG A 15 -19.16 -11.84 2.95
C ARG A 15 -18.37 -13.14 3.06
N SER A 16 -17.28 -13.12 3.82
CA SER A 16 -16.67 -14.36 4.28
C SER A 16 -17.69 -15.16 5.07
N SER A 17 -17.79 -16.45 4.80
CA SER A 17 -18.66 -17.38 5.51
C SER A 17 -17.89 -18.62 5.90
N VAL A 18 -18.16 -19.14 7.09
CA VAL A 18 -17.68 -20.47 7.50
C VAL A 18 -18.80 -21.45 7.17
N GLY A 19 -18.50 -22.42 6.31
CA GLY A 19 -19.44 -23.48 5.95
C GLY A 19 -19.65 -24.50 7.08
N PRO A 20 -20.62 -25.42 6.92
CA PRO A 20 -20.82 -26.51 7.86
C PRO A 20 -19.61 -27.46 7.90
N LYS A 21 -19.42 -28.15 9.03
CA LYS A 21 -18.35 -29.14 9.21
C LYS A 21 -18.53 -30.32 8.24
N PHE A 22 -17.46 -30.68 7.53
CA PHE A 22 -17.41 -31.90 6.71
C PHE A 22 -17.53 -33.16 7.58
N LYS A 23 -18.37 -34.11 7.14
CA LYS A 23 -18.65 -35.36 7.83
C LYS A 23 -17.80 -36.53 7.33
N SER A 24 -17.25 -36.44 6.12
CA SER A 24 -16.45 -37.51 5.52
C SER A 24 -15.41 -36.99 4.52
N LEU A 25 -14.41 -37.83 4.21
CA LEU A 25 -13.40 -37.54 3.19
C LEU A 25 -14.00 -37.45 1.77
N ALA A 26 -15.13 -38.13 1.52
CA ALA A 26 -15.85 -38.03 0.26
C ALA A 26 -16.44 -36.62 0.02
N GLU A 27 -16.96 -35.98 1.07
CA GLU A 27 -17.47 -34.61 0.99
C GLU A 27 -16.35 -33.60 0.66
N ILE A 28 -15.14 -33.81 1.18
CA ILE A 28 -13.97 -32.97 0.86
C ILE A 28 -13.62 -33.09 -0.63
N LYS A 29 -13.55 -34.33 -1.15
CA LYS A 29 -13.26 -34.57 -2.58
C LYS A 29 -14.29 -33.91 -3.48
N GLN A 30 -15.57 -33.99 -3.12
CA GLN A 30 -16.65 -33.36 -3.85
C GLN A 30 -16.57 -31.82 -3.80
N TYR A 31 -16.24 -31.25 -2.63
CA TYR A 31 -16.06 -29.81 -2.47
C TYR A 31 -14.93 -29.28 -3.37
N VAL A 32 -13.77 -29.95 -3.37
CA VAL A 32 -12.62 -29.56 -4.21
C VAL A 32 -12.90 -29.75 -5.70
N ALA A 33 -13.71 -30.76 -6.07
CA ALA A 33 -14.11 -30.99 -7.46
C ALA A 33 -15.22 -30.05 -7.96
N THR A 34 -15.76 -29.18 -7.10
CA THR A 34 -16.78 -28.22 -7.51
C THR A 34 -16.17 -27.22 -8.50
N PRO A 35 -16.77 -27.00 -9.68
CA PRO A 35 -16.25 -26.06 -10.66
C PRO A 35 -16.29 -24.65 -10.08
N GLN A 36 -15.12 -24.16 -9.70
CA GLN A 36 -14.90 -22.80 -9.24
C GLN A 36 -13.87 -22.18 -10.17
N TRP A 37 -14.02 -20.89 -10.46
CA TRP A 37 -12.96 -20.16 -11.16
C TRP A 37 -11.68 -20.24 -10.36
N SER A 38 -10.61 -20.66 -11.02
CA SER A 38 -9.28 -20.49 -10.47
C SER A 38 -8.97 -19.00 -10.33
N ILE A 39 -8.06 -18.66 -9.43
CA ILE A 39 -7.61 -17.28 -9.24
C ILE A 39 -7.00 -16.76 -10.55
N GLY A 40 -6.26 -17.60 -11.29
CA GLY A 40 -5.69 -17.23 -12.59
C GLY A 40 -6.77 -16.84 -13.61
N GLU A 41 -7.80 -17.68 -13.77
CA GLU A 41 -8.91 -17.40 -14.68
C GLU A 41 -9.65 -16.11 -14.29
N PHE A 42 -9.84 -15.86 -13.00
CA PHE A 42 -10.45 -14.61 -12.52
C PHE A 42 -9.57 -13.38 -12.86
N MET A 43 -8.25 -13.49 -12.69
CA MET A 43 -7.34 -12.38 -12.97
C MET A 43 -7.18 -12.08 -14.47
N GLU A 44 -7.45 -13.04 -15.36
CA GLU A 44 -7.32 -12.86 -16.81
C GLU A 44 -8.52 -12.20 -17.50
N GLN A 45 -9.64 -11.98 -16.80
CA GLN A 45 -10.91 -11.51 -17.41
C GLN A 45 -10.83 -10.07 -17.97
N ASP A 46 -9.99 -9.21 -17.37
CA ASP A 46 -9.82 -7.83 -17.84
C ASP A 46 -8.49 -7.67 -18.59
N LYS A 47 -8.50 -7.96 -19.89
CA LYS A 47 -7.45 -7.56 -20.84
C LYS A 47 -7.77 -6.19 -21.46
N ASN A 48 -8.27 -5.25 -20.66
CA ASN A 48 -8.39 -3.88 -21.14
C ASN A 48 -6.98 -3.37 -21.44
N VAL A 49 -6.77 -2.95 -22.68
CA VAL A 49 -5.52 -2.36 -23.17
C VAL A 49 -5.33 -1.05 -22.43
N GLN A 50 -4.67 -1.11 -21.27
CA GLN A 50 -4.37 0.08 -20.52
C GLN A 50 -3.18 0.77 -21.18
N GLU A 51 -3.34 2.05 -21.48
CA GLU A 51 -2.25 2.85 -22.02
C GLU A 51 -1.05 2.81 -21.07
N LEU A 52 0.11 2.48 -21.62
CA LEU A 52 1.36 2.52 -20.86
C LEU A 52 1.59 3.95 -20.35
N PRO A 53 2.13 4.12 -19.13
CA PRO A 53 2.46 5.44 -18.60
C PRO A 53 3.39 6.18 -19.57
N SER A 54 3.29 7.51 -19.64
CA SER A 54 4.20 8.29 -20.50
C SER A 54 5.64 8.14 -20.03
N LEU A 55 6.59 8.26 -20.97
CA LEU A 55 8.02 8.20 -20.64
C LEU A 55 8.40 9.30 -19.63
N GLU A 56 7.86 10.50 -19.81
CA GLU A 56 8.04 11.64 -18.90
C GLU A 56 7.58 11.32 -17.47
N MET A 57 6.47 10.58 -17.31
CA MET A 57 6.00 10.13 -16.00
C MET A 57 7.03 9.21 -15.33
N VAL A 58 7.58 8.26 -16.09
CA VAL A 58 8.59 7.32 -15.59
C VAL A 58 9.87 8.06 -15.18
N GLU A 59 10.33 9.01 -15.98
CA GLU A 59 11.48 9.86 -15.64
C GLU A 59 11.23 10.69 -14.38
N ARG A 60 10.02 11.23 -14.22
CA ARG A 60 9.63 11.95 -13.01
C ARG A 60 9.62 11.03 -11.79
N LEU A 61 9.10 9.81 -11.91
CA LEU A 61 9.11 8.82 -10.85
C LEU A 61 10.54 8.42 -10.43
N LEU A 62 11.44 8.26 -11.40
CA LEU A 62 12.86 8.02 -11.14
C LEU A 62 13.50 9.17 -10.35
N LYS A 63 13.23 10.42 -10.76
CA LYS A 63 13.69 11.62 -10.04
C LYS A 63 13.16 11.68 -8.60
N LEU A 64 11.88 11.36 -8.38
CA LEU A 64 11.28 11.33 -7.04
C LEU A 64 11.87 10.22 -6.16
N SER A 65 12.27 9.10 -6.77
CA SER A 65 12.86 7.96 -6.07
C SER A 65 14.36 8.12 -5.83
N GLY A 66 14.99 9.20 -6.31
CA GLY A 66 16.44 9.39 -6.25
C GLY A 66 17.22 8.38 -7.11
N LEU A 67 16.60 7.85 -8.17
CA LEU A 67 17.18 6.85 -9.06
C LEU A 67 17.70 7.49 -10.36
N PRO A 68 18.74 6.90 -10.99
CA PRO A 68 19.25 7.39 -12.27
C PRO A 68 18.22 7.20 -13.40
N LEU A 69 18.29 8.06 -14.43
CA LEU A 69 17.38 8.07 -15.59
C LEU A 69 17.68 6.98 -16.65
N GLN A 70 18.23 5.85 -16.23
CA GLN A 70 18.57 4.74 -17.14
C GLN A 70 17.38 3.78 -17.27
N ASP A 71 17.29 3.07 -18.41
CA ASP A 71 16.31 2.02 -18.66
C ASP A 71 14.83 2.43 -18.55
N ALA A 72 14.51 3.70 -18.78
CA ALA A 72 13.16 4.25 -18.63
C ALA A 72 12.10 3.47 -19.44
N GLU A 73 12.43 2.97 -20.64
CA GLU A 73 11.48 2.20 -21.46
C GLU A 73 11.21 0.79 -20.90
N SER A 74 12.22 0.12 -20.34
CA SER A 74 12.02 -1.18 -19.67
C SER A 74 11.16 -1.01 -18.41
N LEU A 75 11.43 0.05 -17.64
CA LEU A 75 10.67 0.39 -16.45
C LEU A 75 9.24 0.80 -16.78
N ARG A 76 9.02 1.52 -17.88
CA ARG A 76 7.70 1.88 -18.38
C ARG A 76 6.83 0.65 -18.63
N SER A 77 7.38 -0.37 -19.29
CA SER A 77 6.68 -1.62 -19.53
C SER A 77 6.35 -2.35 -18.23
N LYS A 78 7.32 -2.50 -17.32
CA LYS A 78 7.12 -3.16 -16.01
C LYS A 78 6.06 -2.42 -15.17
N LEU A 79 6.13 -1.09 -15.13
CA LEU A 79 5.17 -0.26 -14.42
C LEU A 79 3.77 -0.39 -15.02
N GLY A 80 3.66 -0.43 -16.35
CA GLY A 80 2.40 -0.69 -17.05
C GLY A 80 1.74 -2.00 -16.59
N HIS A 81 2.49 -3.10 -16.54
CA HIS A 81 1.99 -4.39 -16.06
C HIS A 81 1.54 -4.34 -14.59
N GLN A 82 2.32 -3.67 -13.74
CA GLN A 82 1.98 -3.50 -12.32
C GLN A 82 0.70 -2.67 -12.16
N LEU A 83 0.56 -1.58 -12.91
CA LEU A 83 -0.63 -0.74 -12.88
C LEU A 83 -1.85 -1.49 -13.40
N MET A 84 -1.72 -2.24 -14.49
CA MET A 84 -2.80 -3.10 -15.00
C MET A 84 -3.30 -4.08 -13.94
N PHE A 85 -2.38 -4.70 -13.19
CA PHE A 85 -2.75 -5.57 -12.09
C PHE A 85 -3.47 -4.82 -10.97
N LEU A 86 -2.95 -3.66 -10.55
CA LEU A 86 -3.53 -2.88 -9.47
C LEU A 86 -4.88 -2.24 -9.83
N ASN A 87 -5.09 -1.87 -11.09
CA ASN A 87 -6.33 -1.25 -11.54
C ASN A 87 -7.53 -2.21 -11.50
N LYS A 88 -7.29 -3.52 -11.36
CA LYS A 88 -8.35 -4.48 -11.01
C LYS A 88 -8.98 -4.18 -9.65
N LEU A 89 -8.29 -3.47 -8.75
CA LEU A 89 -8.88 -3.00 -7.49
C LEU A 89 -9.96 -1.93 -7.71
N LEU A 90 -9.89 -1.16 -8.80
CA LEU A 90 -10.88 -0.12 -9.11
C LEU A 90 -12.24 -0.69 -9.52
N THR A 91 -12.28 -1.94 -10.00
CA THR A 91 -13.52 -2.61 -10.38
C THR A 91 -14.21 -3.26 -9.17
N LEU A 92 -13.52 -3.35 -8.03
CA LEU A 92 -14.06 -3.93 -6.80
C LEU A 92 -14.91 -2.92 -6.05
N ASP A 93 -16.13 -3.33 -5.69
CA ASP A 93 -17.01 -2.48 -4.88
C ASP A 93 -16.52 -2.44 -3.43
N VAL A 94 -16.21 -1.23 -2.97
CA VAL A 94 -15.99 -0.97 -1.56
C VAL A 94 -17.34 -0.66 -0.91
N LYS A 95 -17.66 -1.31 0.22
CA LYS A 95 -18.86 -0.96 0.98
C LYS A 95 -18.67 0.43 1.59
N GLU A 96 -19.57 1.36 1.27
CA GLU A 96 -19.49 2.77 1.71
C GLU A 96 -19.49 2.92 3.25
N ASP A 97 -20.12 1.99 3.98
CA ASP A 97 -20.11 1.95 5.45
C ASP A 97 -18.77 1.48 6.07
N THR A 98 -17.78 1.12 5.24
CA THR A 98 -16.46 0.70 5.74
C THR A 98 -15.65 1.93 6.10
N ASP A 99 -15.59 2.27 7.39
CA ASP A 99 -14.64 3.27 7.89
C ASP A 99 -13.23 2.93 7.35
N PRO A 100 -12.54 3.87 6.67
CA PRO A 100 -11.17 3.67 6.19
C PRO A 100 -10.21 3.19 7.29
N LYS A 101 -10.50 3.46 8.57
CA LYS A 101 -9.75 2.94 9.73
C LYS A 101 -9.93 1.43 9.96
N ASN A 102 -11.04 0.86 9.47
CA ASN A 102 -11.41 -0.56 9.53
C ASN A 102 -11.06 -1.34 8.26
N ALA A 103 -10.43 -0.72 7.25
CA ALA A 103 -9.84 -1.43 6.11
C ALA A 103 -8.65 -2.33 6.50
N ARG A 104 -8.23 -2.30 7.78
CA ARG A 104 -7.18 -3.14 8.34
C ARG A 104 -7.76 -4.45 8.86
N ILE A 105 -7.03 -5.55 8.64
CA ILE A 105 -7.38 -6.91 9.07
C ILE A 105 -7.63 -6.99 10.58
N LEU A 106 -6.95 -6.15 11.37
CA LEU A 106 -7.13 -6.05 12.82
C LEU A 106 -7.70 -4.68 13.18
N PRO A 107 -8.80 -4.62 13.97
CA PRO A 107 -9.36 -3.36 14.45
C PRO A 107 -8.35 -2.67 15.37
N ARG A 108 -8.08 -1.38 15.14
CA ARG A 108 -7.34 -0.55 16.10
C ARG A 108 -8.33 0.15 17.00
N TYR A 109 -8.33 -0.21 18.27
CA TYR A 109 -8.93 0.60 19.33
C TYR A 109 -7.89 1.63 19.78
N SER A 110 -7.72 2.71 19.02
CA SER A 110 -6.87 3.82 19.47
C SER A 110 -7.63 4.58 20.55
N ARG A 111 -7.05 4.69 21.75
CA ARG A 111 -7.53 5.63 22.78
C ARG A 111 -7.35 7.06 22.26
N SER A 112 -8.37 7.89 22.43
CA SER A 112 -8.27 9.33 22.16
C SER A 112 -7.29 9.96 23.14
N LEU A 113 -6.42 10.84 22.64
CA LEU A 113 -5.49 11.58 23.49
C LEU A 113 -6.27 12.68 24.22
N GLU A 114 -6.29 12.64 25.55
CA GLU A 114 -6.97 13.63 26.39
C GLU A 114 -6.01 14.75 26.82
N PHE A 115 -6.57 15.86 27.32
CA PHE A 115 -5.77 16.99 27.80
C PHE A 115 -4.81 16.58 28.93
N GLU A 116 -5.25 15.71 29.84
CA GLU A 116 -4.42 15.19 30.92
C GLU A 116 -3.25 14.34 30.40
N ASP A 117 -3.45 13.57 29.32
CA ASP A 117 -2.38 12.79 28.70
C ASP A 117 -1.30 13.73 28.12
N LEU A 118 -1.69 14.86 27.55
CA LEU A 118 -0.78 15.89 27.04
C LEU A 118 -0.02 16.59 28.16
N ASP A 119 -0.71 17.03 29.21
CA ASP A 119 -0.09 17.71 30.36
C ASP A 119 0.90 16.78 31.08
N ASN A 120 0.54 15.50 31.23
CA ASN A 120 1.43 14.47 31.75
C ASN A 120 2.61 14.21 30.82
N ALA A 121 2.41 14.14 29.50
CA ALA A 121 3.51 13.94 28.54
C ALA A 121 4.55 15.07 28.63
N VAL A 122 4.11 16.33 28.72
CA VAL A 122 5.03 17.48 28.87
C VAL A 122 5.80 17.41 30.19
N LYS A 123 5.14 17.06 31.29
CA LYS A 123 5.78 16.96 32.61
C LYS A 123 6.77 15.81 32.70
N THR A 124 6.51 14.72 31.98
CA THR A 124 7.32 13.48 32.02
C THR A 124 8.37 13.43 30.92
N GLN A 125 8.38 14.39 29.98
CA GLN A 125 9.36 14.43 28.91
C GLN A 125 10.75 14.75 29.45
N VAL A 126 11.65 13.77 29.37
CA VAL A 126 13.04 13.87 29.83
C VAL A 126 13.95 13.32 28.73
N GLN A 127 15.13 13.92 28.56
CA GLN A 127 16.13 13.44 27.61
C GLN A 127 16.63 12.05 27.97
N ASP A 128 16.35 11.07 27.11
CA ASP A 128 16.79 9.69 27.26
C ASP A 128 18.19 9.51 26.67
N GLN A 129 19.10 8.99 27.50
CA GLN A 129 20.48 8.71 27.10
C GLN A 129 20.59 7.49 26.18
N THR A 130 19.69 6.51 26.31
CA THR A 130 19.69 5.31 25.46
C THR A 130 19.30 5.61 24.01
N LEU A 131 18.53 6.69 23.81
CA LEU A 131 18.11 7.19 22.50
C LEU A 131 19.11 8.21 21.90
N GLY A 132 20.15 8.59 22.64
CA GLY A 132 21.14 9.57 22.17
C GLY A 132 20.61 11.00 22.09
N GLU A 133 19.61 11.36 22.91
CA GLU A 133 18.98 12.68 22.92
C GLU A 133 19.81 13.75 23.63
N LYS A 134 20.69 13.34 24.55
CA LYS A 134 21.59 14.25 25.24
C LYS A 134 22.65 14.79 24.27
N SER A 135 22.76 16.11 24.17
CA SER A 135 23.74 16.74 23.29
C SER A 135 25.16 16.30 23.63
N GLY A 136 25.92 15.88 22.61
CA GLY A 136 27.29 15.37 22.78
C GLY A 136 27.38 13.95 23.36
N SER A 137 26.25 13.25 23.59
CA SER A 137 26.29 11.86 24.06
C SER A 137 26.79 10.88 23.01
N TRP A 138 26.77 11.29 21.74
CA TRP A 138 27.33 10.53 20.63
C TRP A 138 27.79 11.49 19.52
N GLU A 139 28.69 11.01 18.67
CA GLU A 139 29.19 11.75 17.52
C GLU A 139 28.31 11.45 16.30
N SER A 140 27.45 12.40 15.95
CA SER A 140 26.41 12.23 14.93
C SER A 140 26.96 11.88 13.54
N VAL A 141 28.13 12.42 13.20
CA VAL A 141 28.75 12.27 11.88
C VAL A 141 29.69 11.07 11.76
N LYS A 142 29.97 10.35 12.86
CA LYS A 142 30.99 9.29 12.90
C LYS A 142 30.73 8.14 11.91
N LEU A 143 29.47 7.83 11.67
CA LEU A 143 29.06 6.74 10.78
C LEU A 143 28.92 7.18 9.31
N ALA A 144 29.13 8.46 9.00
CA ALA A 144 29.06 8.95 7.64
C ALA A 144 30.28 8.48 6.83
N HIS A 145 30.05 8.11 5.56
CA HIS A 145 31.14 7.76 4.64
C HIS A 145 32.08 8.94 4.37
N GLU A 146 31.52 10.14 4.25
CA GLU A 146 32.27 11.40 4.14
C GLU A 146 31.74 12.37 5.20
N ASN A 147 32.65 12.88 6.03
CA ASN A 147 32.40 13.99 6.94
C ASN A 147 33.60 14.94 6.93
N ARG A 148 33.37 16.20 7.32
CA ARG A 148 34.42 17.20 7.47
C ARG A 148 34.04 18.15 8.60
N ASP A 149 34.94 18.36 9.56
CA ASP A 149 34.79 19.32 10.66
C ASP A 149 33.46 19.25 11.41
N GLY A 150 32.91 18.04 11.61
CA GLY A 150 31.63 17.85 12.29
C GLY A 150 30.38 17.99 11.40
N PHE A 151 30.55 18.13 10.08
CA PHE A 151 29.46 18.21 9.10
C PHE A 151 29.40 16.98 8.19
N TYR A 152 28.19 16.60 7.77
CA TYR A 152 28.00 15.68 6.65
C TYR A 152 28.39 16.38 5.35
N VAL A 153 29.18 15.69 4.51
CA VAL A 153 29.63 16.24 3.23
C VAL A 153 28.77 15.68 2.10
N LEU A 154 28.25 16.56 1.25
CA LEU A 154 27.54 16.20 0.03
C LEU A 154 28.30 16.73 -1.18
N ARG A 155 28.60 15.84 -2.13
CA ARG A 155 29.29 16.22 -3.37
C ARG A 155 28.37 17.05 -4.26
N GLU A 156 28.84 18.23 -4.69
CA GLU A 156 28.08 19.16 -5.53
C GLU A 156 27.63 18.54 -6.87
N THR A 157 28.36 17.55 -7.39
CA THR A 157 27.99 16.79 -8.59
C THR A 157 26.69 15.99 -8.45
N LEU A 158 26.24 15.71 -7.22
CA LEU A 158 24.93 15.11 -6.93
C LEU A 158 23.81 16.16 -6.86
N MET A 159 24.14 17.44 -6.70
CA MET A 159 23.19 18.55 -6.53
C MET A 159 22.93 19.31 -7.84
N LYS A 160 23.88 19.31 -8.78
CA LYS A 160 23.71 19.93 -10.10
C LYS A 160 22.75 19.13 -10.97
N ARG A 161 21.46 19.47 -10.88
CA ARG A 161 20.43 19.06 -11.82
C ARG A 161 20.64 19.79 -13.15
N LYS A 162 20.82 19.05 -14.24
CA LYS A 162 20.43 19.51 -15.58
C LYS A 162 18.95 19.22 -15.78
#